data_AF-A0A031JTU5-F1
#
_entry.id   AF-A0A031JTU5-F1
#
_cell.length_a   1.000
_cell.length_b   1.000
_cell.length_c   1.000
_cell.angle_alpha   90.00
_cell.angle_beta   90.00
_cell.angle_gamma   90.00
#
_symmetry.space_group_name_H-M   'P 1'
#
loop_
_entity.id
_entity.type
_entity.pdbx_description
1 polymer ?
#
loop_
_entity_poly.entity_id
_entity_poly.type
_entity_poly.pdbx_seq_one_letter_code
_entity_poly.pdbx_strand_id
1 'polypeptide(L)'
;MPTPPMGAPLEMRVPAKAEDGTRQTVNYGISTSQTIWNFRSAYNVAALNCVEVQFTPILEGYKRFLKVYDKSLDRASKEIDASFRTQHSGRAAIVARETYQTQVYNFFSLPPVDSSFCQAAMEVSAELNTVEPSQFDNWSYTGLAKLEAPFKAFFDAYDQYRADLAAWQSRYGSNGLITVRPNAEQVMAQPVVQPQASVPQAQ
;
A
#
# COMPACT_ATOMS: atom_id res chain seq x y z
N MET A 1 10.09 -3.03 19.65
CA MET A 1 10.13 -1.91 18.69
C MET A 1 9.07 -2.16 17.63
N PRO A 2 8.25 -1.18 17.25
CA PRO A 2 7.27 -1.31 16.17
C PRO A 2 7.93 -1.73 14.85
N THR A 3 7.24 -2.54 14.06
CA THR A 3 7.71 -3.04 12.76
C THR A 3 6.77 -2.59 11.65
N PRO A 4 7.28 -2.35 10.42
CA PRO A 4 6.42 -1.99 9.29
C PRO A 4 5.37 -3.07 8.99
N PRO A 5 4.18 -2.67 8.48
CA PRO A 5 3.14 -3.62 8.10
C PRO A 5 3.57 -4.42 6.87
N MET A 6 3.14 -5.69 6.80
CA MET A 6 3.27 -6.54 5.60
C MET A 6 4.71 -6.63 5.03
N GLY A 7 5.72 -6.56 5.90
CA GLY A 7 7.13 -6.63 5.49
C GLY A 7 7.61 -5.42 4.66
N ALA A 8 6.90 -4.29 4.73
CA ALA A 8 7.30 -3.08 4.04
C ALA A 8 8.69 -2.58 4.49
N PRO A 9 9.40 -1.81 3.64
CA PRO A 9 10.64 -1.15 4.04
C PRO A 9 10.45 -0.28 5.29
N LEU A 10 11.52 -0.09 6.07
CA LEU A 10 11.50 0.79 7.25
C LEU A 10 11.18 2.25 6.90
N GLU A 11 11.62 2.66 5.71
CA GLU A 11 11.37 3.98 5.13
C GLU A 11 10.68 3.85 3.78
N MET A 12 9.51 4.44 3.66
CA MET A 12 8.69 4.43 2.46
C MET A 12 8.01 5.78 2.31
N ARG A 13 7.91 6.26 1.06
CA ARG A 13 7.07 7.42 0.75
C ARG A 13 5.62 6.98 0.70
N VAL A 14 4.80 7.59 1.54
CA VAL A 14 3.36 7.35 1.60
C VAL A 14 2.63 8.57 1.03
N PRO A 15 1.59 8.40 0.19
CA PRO A 15 0.82 9.54 -0.32
C PRO A 15 0.18 10.34 0.81
N ALA A 16 0.24 11.66 0.75
CA ALA A 16 -0.30 12.54 1.78
C ALA A 16 -1.83 12.43 1.87
N LYS A 17 -2.39 12.87 3.01
CA LYS A 17 -3.83 13.10 3.16
C LYS A 17 -4.13 14.59 2.92
N ALA A 18 -5.23 14.87 2.24
CA ALA A 18 -5.79 16.22 2.13
C ALA A 18 -6.39 16.66 3.47
N GLU A 19 -6.82 17.92 3.56
CA GLU A 19 -7.41 18.50 4.79
C GLU A 19 -8.67 17.76 5.26
N ASP A 20 -9.42 17.17 4.34
CA ASP A 20 -10.60 16.34 4.61
C ASP A 20 -10.27 14.90 5.05
N GLY A 21 -8.98 14.56 5.16
CA GLY A 21 -8.48 13.22 5.49
C GLY A 21 -8.38 12.26 4.29
N THR A 22 -8.80 12.68 3.09
CA THR A 22 -8.73 11.85 1.89
C THR A 22 -7.29 11.67 1.44
N ARG A 23 -6.87 10.42 1.22
CA ARG A 23 -5.52 10.14 0.72
C ARG A 23 -5.38 10.52 -0.76
N GLN A 24 -4.39 11.36 -1.07
CA GLN A 24 -4.09 11.85 -2.42
C GLN A 24 -3.24 10.84 -3.20
N THR A 25 -3.87 9.75 -3.62
CA THR A 25 -3.26 8.72 -4.48
C THR A 25 -3.26 9.14 -5.95
N VAL A 26 -2.73 8.27 -6.83
CA VAL A 26 -2.83 8.44 -8.29
C VAL A 26 -4.27 8.44 -8.82
N ASN A 27 -5.26 8.05 -7.99
CA ASN A 27 -6.68 8.05 -8.34
C ASN A 27 -7.48 9.20 -7.70
N TYR A 28 -6.80 10.17 -7.08
CA TYR A 28 -7.46 11.33 -6.47
C TYR A 28 -7.79 12.40 -7.51
N GLY A 29 -9.05 12.88 -7.52
CA GLY A 29 -9.47 14.01 -8.35
C GLY A 29 -9.38 13.78 -9.86
N ILE A 30 -9.45 12.53 -10.31
CA ILE A 30 -9.27 12.15 -11.72
C ILE A 30 -10.57 12.24 -12.53
N SER A 31 -10.45 12.41 -13.85
CA SER A 31 -11.59 12.37 -14.78
C SER A 31 -12.22 10.97 -14.91
N THR A 32 -13.39 10.88 -15.55
CA THR A 32 -14.00 9.59 -15.90
C THR A 32 -13.09 8.75 -16.79
N SER A 33 -12.48 9.35 -17.82
CA SER A 33 -11.55 8.63 -18.71
C SER A 33 -10.32 8.13 -17.96
N GLN A 34 -9.75 8.93 -17.07
CA GLN A 34 -8.66 8.50 -16.19
C GLN A 34 -9.10 7.38 -15.23
N THR A 35 -10.34 7.44 -14.70
CA THR A 35 -10.89 6.38 -13.83
C THR A 35 -10.96 5.05 -14.58
N ILE A 36 -11.52 5.05 -15.78
CA ILE A 36 -11.60 3.87 -16.66
C ILE A 36 -10.20 3.33 -16.98
N TRP A 37 -9.26 4.21 -17.31
CA TRP A 37 -7.90 3.80 -17.68
C TRP A 37 -7.09 3.28 -16.49
N ASN A 38 -7.25 3.88 -15.31
CA ASN A 38 -6.59 3.41 -14.09
C ASN A 38 -7.20 2.09 -13.63
N PHE A 39 -8.51 1.91 -13.75
CA PHE A 39 -9.18 0.63 -13.54
C PHE A 39 -8.61 -0.45 -14.46
N ARG A 40 -8.52 -0.16 -15.77
CA ARG A 40 -7.91 -1.09 -16.75
C ARG A 40 -6.48 -1.45 -16.33
N SER A 41 -5.68 -0.47 -15.92
CA SER A 41 -4.29 -0.65 -15.51
C SER A 41 -4.19 -1.52 -14.25
N ALA A 42 -5.01 -1.26 -13.22
CA ALA A 42 -5.09 -2.09 -12.03
C ALA A 42 -5.47 -3.54 -12.37
N TYR A 43 -6.53 -3.74 -13.15
CA TYR A 43 -6.97 -5.09 -13.51
C TYR A 43 -5.92 -5.83 -14.37
N ASN A 44 -5.15 -5.11 -15.19
CA ASN A 44 -4.02 -5.66 -15.90
C ASN A 44 -2.89 -6.12 -14.96
N VAL A 45 -2.54 -5.31 -13.95
CA VAL A 45 -1.56 -5.70 -12.92
C VAL A 45 -2.03 -6.95 -12.18
N ALA A 46 -3.31 -7.02 -11.81
CA ALA A 46 -3.87 -8.21 -11.18
C ALA A 46 -3.78 -9.44 -12.10
N ALA A 47 -4.12 -9.32 -13.39
CA ALA A 47 -4.02 -10.41 -14.35
C ALA A 47 -2.60 -10.91 -14.60
N LEU A 48 -1.58 -10.10 -14.31
CA LEU A 48 -0.16 -10.47 -14.43
C LEU A 48 0.40 -11.08 -13.15
N ASN A 49 -0.02 -10.62 -11.97
CA ASN A 49 0.64 -10.93 -10.70
C ASN A 49 -0.15 -11.90 -9.81
N CYS A 50 -1.48 -11.97 -9.96
CA CYS A 50 -2.34 -12.85 -9.15
C CYS A 50 -2.40 -14.25 -9.77
N VAL A 51 -1.29 -14.98 -9.70
CA VAL A 51 -1.07 -16.24 -10.42
C VAL A 51 -1.31 -17.48 -9.57
N GLU A 52 -1.61 -17.33 -8.28
CA GLU A 52 -2.01 -18.47 -7.45
C GLU A 52 -3.30 -19.12 -7.95
N VAL A 53 -3.45 -20.42 -7.69
CA VAL A 53 -4.55 -21.23 -8.22
C VAL A 53 -5.92 -20.62 -7.93
N GLN A 54 -6.13 -20.07 -6.73
CA GLN A 54 -7.41 -19.44 -6.37
C GLN A 54 -7.74 -18.18 -7.18
N PHE A 55 -6.75 -17.55 -7.81
CA PHE A 55 -6.88 -16.31 -8.57
C PHE A 55 -6.89 -16.51 -10.09
N THR A 56 -6.79 -17.76 -10.56
CA THR A 56 -6.87 -18.13 -11.99
C THR A 56 -8.00 -17.44 -12.77
N PRO A 57 -9.22 -17.24 -12.22
CA PRO A 57 -10.29 -16.57 -12.95
C PRO A 57 -10.01 -15.11 -13.36
N ILE A 58 -9.08 -14.40 -12.71
CA ILE A 58 -8.74 -13.00 -13.01
C ILE A 58 -8.27 -12.85 -14.46
N LEU A 59 -7.41 -13.75 -14.95
CA LEU A 59 -6.85 -13.63 -16.29
C LEU A 59 -7.92 -13.74 -17.38
N GLU A 60 -8.82 -14.73 -17.27
CA GLU A 60 -9.93 -14.88 -18.22
C GLU A 60 -10.95 -13.75 -18.08
N GLY A 61 -11.21 -13.28 -16.86
CA GLY A 61 -12.02 -12.09 -16.59
C GLY A 61 -11.47 -10.84 -17.27
N TYR A 62 -10.16 -10.60 -17.18
CA TYR A 62 -9.49 -9.46 -17.83
C TYR A 62 -9.57 -9.55 -19.36
N LYS A 63 -9.36 -10.73 -19.95
CA LYS A 63 -9.54 -10.96 -21.39
C LYS A 63 -10.97 -10.68 -21.85
N ARG A 64 -11.98 -11.10 -21.08
CA ARG A 64 -13.39 -10.78 -21.35
C ARG A 64 -13.64 -9.28 -21.24
N PHE A 65 -13.15 -8.66 -20.18
CA PHE A 65 -13.28 -7.23 -19.91
C PHE A 65 -12.81 -6.38 -21.11
N LEU A 66 -11.62 -6.69 -21.66
CA LEU A 66 -11.10 -5.96 -22.82
C LEU A 66 -12.01 -6.05 -24.06
N LYS A 67 -12.74 -7.15 -24.22
CA LYS A 67 -13.67 -7.34 -25.35
C LYS A 67 -15.03 -6.72 -25.11
N VAL A 68 -15.58 -6.87 -23.91
CA VAL A 68 -16.94 -6.41 -23.56
C VAL A 68 -17.02 -4.89 -23.48
N TYR A 69 -15.95 -4.25 -23.00
CA TYR A 69 -15.91 -2.80 -22.74
C TYR A 69 -14.98 -2.05 -23.70
N ASP A 70 -14.64 -2.64 -24.86
CA ASP A 70 -13.71 -2.10 -25.85
C ASP A 70 -14.03 -0.63 -26.24
N LYS A 71 -15.30 -0.31 -26.50
CA LYS A 71 -15.76 1.04 -26.87
C LYS A 71 -15.51 2.06 -25.77
N SER A 72 -15.74 1.70 -24.50
CA SER A 72 -15.47 2.59 -23.37
C SER A 72 -13.98 2.79 -23.17
N LEU A 73 -13.17 1.73 -23.31
CA LEU A 73 -11.72 1.78 -23.21
C LEU A 73 -11.11 2.64 -24.33
N ASP A 74 -11.58 2.49 -25.57
CA ASP A 74 -11.13 3.27 -26.71
C ASP A 74 -11.47 4.76 -26.57
N ARG A 75 -12.68 5.07 -26.10
CA ARG A 75 -13.09 6.45 -25.81
C ARG A 75 -12.20 7.05 -24.72
N ALA A 76 -12.04 6.35 -23.59
CA ALA A 76 -11.22 6.81 -22.48
C ALA A 76 -9.76 7.06 -22.90
N SER A 77 -9.18 6.15 -23.70
CA SER A 77 -7.83 6.29 -24.24
C SER A 77 -7.68 7.57 -25.07
N LYS A 78 -8.62 7.82 -26.00
CA LYS A 78 -8.62 9.02 -26.85
C LYS A 78 -8.76 10.30 -26.05
N GLU A 79 -9.61 10.31 -25.02
CA GLU A 79 -9.82 11.47 -24.15
C GLU A 79 -8.58 11.78 -23.29
N ILE A 80 -7.91 10.76 -22.76
CA ILE A 80 -6.64 10.94 -22.02
C ILE A 80 -5.57 11.50 -22.95
N ASP A 81 -5.41 10.94 -24.15
CA ASP A 81 -4.46 11.42 -25.14
C ASP A 81 -4.71 12.89 -25.50
N ALA A 82 -5.98 13.26 -25.71
CA ALA A 82 -6.38 14.64 -25.97
C ALA A 82 -6.04 15.56 -24.78
N SER A 83 -6.37 15.15 -23.55
CA SER A 83 -6.10 15.93 -22.34
C SER A 83 -4.61 16.26 -22.18
N PHE A 84 -3.71 15.28 -22.37
CA PHE A 84 -2.27 15.53 -22.29
C PHE A 84 -1.75 16.41 -23.44
N ARG A 85 -2.33 16.33 -24.64
CA ARG A 85 -2.00 17.21 -25.77
C ARG A 85 -2.51 18.64 -25.58
N THR A 86 -3.54 18.85 -24.77
CA THR A 86 -4.00 20.20 -24.40
C THR A 86 -3.07 20.83 -23.36
N GLN A 87 -2.54 20.03 -22.43
CA GLN A 87 -1.69 20.50 -21.34
C GLN A 87 -0.20 20.64 -21.72
N HIS A 88 0.25 19.91 -22.74
CA HIS A 88 1.65 19.87 -23.17
C HIS A 88 1.75 19.84 -24.70
N SER A 89 2.87 20.29 -25.25
CA SER A 89 3.11 20.32 -26.71
C SER A 89 4.09 19.24 -27.19
N GLY A 90 3.81 18.68 -28.37
CA GLY A 90 4.72 17.74 -29.06
C GLY A 90 5.14 16.55 -28.19
N ARG A 91 6.45 16.28 -28.13
CA ARG A 91 7.03 15.16 -27.37
C ARG A 91 6.74 15.25 -25.87
N ALA A 92 6.54 16.45 -25.31
CA ALA A 92 6.27 16.61 -23.88
C ALA A 92 4.91 15.98 -23.48
N ALA A 93 3.91 16.01 -24.36
CA ALA A 93 2.61 15.36 -24.11
C ALA A 93 2.74 13.84 -24.00
N ILE A 94 3.58 13.24 -24.84
CA ILE A 94 3.85 11.79 -24.82
C ILE A 94 4.53 11.40 -23.51
N VAL A 95 5.59 12.12 -23.13
CA VAL A 95 6.33 11.87 -21.90
C VAL A 95 5.45 12.04 -20.67
N ALA A 96 4.61 13.08 -20.63
CA ALA A 96 3.69 13.32 -19.52
C ALA A 96 2.68 12.16 -19.35
N ARG A 97 2.12 11.66 -20.47
CA ARG A 97 1.20 10.52 -20.46
C ARG A 97 1.88 9.22 -20.02
N GLU A 98 3.07 8.92 -20.54
CA GLU A 98 3.82 7.72 -20.17
C GLU A 98 4.24 7.77 -18.70
N THR A 99 4.63 8.94 -18.22
CA THR A 99 4.94 9.17 -16.80
C THR A 99 3.73 8.92 -15.92
N TYR A 100 2.56 9.44 -16.30
CA TYR A 100 1.30 9.19 -15.61
C TYR A 100 0.98 7.69 -15.57
N GLN A 101 1.06 6.99 -16.69
CA GLN A 101 0.80 5.55 -16.74
C GLN A 101 1.77 4.77 -15.84
N THR A 102 3.05 5.11 -15.89
CA THR A 102 4.08 4.49 -15.04
C THR A 102 3.75 4.67 -13.56
N GLN A 103 3.27 5.85 -13.13
CA GLN A 103 2.84 6.08 -11.75
C GLN A 103 1.66 5.19 -11.35
N VAL A 104 0.67 5.01 -12.24
CA VAL A 104 -0.49 4.14 -11.99
C VAL A 104 -0.05 2.68 -11.87
N TYR A 105 0.80 2.19 -12.77
CA TYR A 105 1.32 0.82 -12.69
C TYR A 105 2.14 0.60 -11.41
N ASN A 106 3.03 1.53 -11.07
CA ASN A 106 3.82 1.45 -9.84
C ASN A 106 2.95 1.46 -8.59
N PHE A 107 1.87 2.23 -8.58
CA PHE A 107 0.92 2.26 -7.46
C PHE A 107 0.28 0.89 -7.24
N PHE A 108 -0.24 0.27 -8.30
CA PHE A 108 -0.93 -1.02 -8.20
C PHE A 108 0.02 -2.23 -8.07
N SER A 109 1.33 -2.03 -8.24
CA SER A 109 2.34 -3.10 -8.15
C SER A 109 3.15 -3.03 -6.85
N LEU A 110 2.53 -2.58 -5.76
CA LEU A 110 3.19 -2.45 -4.45
C LEU A 110 3.23 -3.81 -3.74
N PRO A 111 4.40 -4.47 -3.64
CA PRO A 111 4.47 -5.89 -3.22
C PRO A 111 3.85 -6.21 -1.85
N PRO A 112 3.98 -5.35 -0.82
CA PRO A 112 3.31 -5.57 0.47
C PRO A 112 1.78 -5.71 0.39
N VAL A 113 1.15 -5.23 -0.69
CA VAL A 113 -0.32 -5.19 -0.84
C VAL A 113 -0.84 -6.37 -1.68
N ASP A 114 0.03 -7.09 -2.40
CA ASP A 114 -0.32 -8.06 -3.45
C ASP A 114 -1.42 -9.03 -3.05
N SER A 115 -1.31 -9.68 -1.88
CA SER A 115 -2.31 -10.66 -1.42
C SER A 115 -3.72 -10.06 -1.30
N SER A 116 -3.83 -8.90 -0.63
CA SER A 116 -5.10 -8.20 -0.46
C SER A 116 -5.62 -7.58 -1.76
N PHE A 117 -4.71 -7.15 -2.64
CA PHE A 117 -5.06 -6.66 -3.96
C PHE A 117 -5.62 -7.77 -4.86
N CYS A 118 -5.01 -8.95 -4.87
CA CYS A 118 -5.51 -10.09 -5.63
C CYS A 118 -6.87 -10.57 -5.16
N GLN A 119 -7.15 -10.53 -3.85
CA GLN A 119 -8.48 -10.79 -3.33
C GLN A 119 -9.51 -9.75 -3.84
N ALA A 120 -9.20 -8.46 -3.75
CA ALA A 120 -10.09 -7.41 -4.27
C ALA A 120 -10.31 -7.55 -5.79
N ALA A 121 -9.28 -7.92 -6.54
CA ALA A 121 -9.36 -8.13 -7.98
C ALA A 121 -10.24 -9.33 -8.36
N MET A 122 -10.25 -10.41 -7.56
CA MET A 122 -11.21 -11.52 -7.73
C MET A 122 -12.66 -11.06 -7.57
N GLU A 123 -12.95 -10.29 -6.52
CA GLU A 123 -14.29 -9.78 -6.24
C GLU A 123 -14.77 -8.88 -7.39
N VAL A 124 -13.91 -7.93 -7.81
CA VAL A 124 -14.17 -7.03 -8.95
C VAL A 124 -14.34 -7.82 -10.26
N SER A 125 -13.55 -8.87 -10.48
CA SER A 125 -13.67 -9.76 -11.64
C SER A 125 -15.01 -10.49 -11.66
N ALA A 126 -15.53 -10.90 -10.50
CA ALA A 126 -16.83 -11.54 -10.40
C ALA A 126 -17.98 -10.56 -10.70
N GLU A 127 -17.91 -9.35 -10.14
CA GLU A 127 -18.92 -8.30 -10.34
C GLU A 127 -19.02 -7.83 -11.80
N LEU A 128 -17.90 -7.76 -12.52
CA LEU A 128 -17.87 -7.41 -13.95
C LEU A 128 -18.68 -8.35 -14.85
N ASN A 129 -19.07 -9.53 -14.36
CA ASN A 129 -19.95 -10.44 -15.10
C ASN A 129 -21.40 -9.95 -15.16
N THR A 130 -21.81 -9.08 -14.25
CA THR A 130 -23.18 -8.56 -14.15
C THR A 130 -23.29 -7.09 -14.58
N VAL A 131 -22.17 -6.45 -14.92
CA VAL A 131 -22.15 -5.06 -15.37
C VAL A 131 -22.43 -5.02 -16.86
N GLU A 132 -23.49 -4.31 -17.25
CA GLU A 132 -23.80 -4.07 -18.65
C GLU A 132 -22.81 -3.07 -19.26
N PRO A 133 -22.40 -3.21 -20.55
CA PRO A 133 -21.48 -2.26 -21.20
C PRO A 133 -21.93 -0.81 -21.11
N SER A 134 -23.24 -0.55 -21.13
CA SER A 134 -23.82 0.80 -21.03
C SER A 134 -23.66 1.42 -19.63
N GLN A 135 -23.40 0.62 -18.59
CA GLN A 135 -23.26 1.06 -17.20
C GLN A 135 -21.80 1.13 -16.75
N PHE A 136 -20.87 0.61 -17.55
CA PHE A 136 -19.48 0.43 -17.15
C PHE A 136 -18.78 1.74 -16.75
N ASP A 137 -18.98 2.83 -17.51
CA ASP A 137 -18.33 4.11 -17.21
C ASP A 137 -18.65 4.60 -15.79
N ASN A 138 -19.92 4.54 -15.39
CA ASN A 138 -20.35 4.91 -14.03
C ASN A 138 -19.88 3.88 -12.99
N TRP A 139 -19.95 2.60 -13.33
CA TRP A 139 -19.52 1.53 -12.43
C TRP A 139 -18.00 1.54 -12.20
N SER A 140 -17.20 2.03 -13.14
CA SER A 140 -15.73 2.05 -13.07
C SER A 140 -15.21 2.80 -11.84
N TYR A 141 -15.93 3.81 -11.34
CA TYR A 141 -15.62 4.49 -10.08
C TYR A 141 -15.69 3.54 -8.88
N THR A 142 -16.72 2.72 -8.81
CA THR A 142 -16.90 1.72 -7.75
C THR A 142 -15.83 0.63 -7.87
N GLY A 143 -15.61 0.12 -9.08
CA GLY A 143 -14.59 -0.89 -9.34
C GLY A 143 -13.19 -0.41 -8.98
N LEU A 144 -12.82 0.82 -9.36
CA LEU A 144 -11.52 1.40 -9.05
C LEU A 144 -11.35 1.61 -7.54
N ALA A 145 -12.38 2.11 -6.86
CA ALA A 145 -12.34 2.28 -5.41
C ALA A 145 -12.10 0.95 -4.67
N LYS A 146 -12.71 -0.15 -5.14
CA LYS A 146 -12.47 -1.50 -4.59
C LYS A 146 -11.04 -1.98 -4.83
N LEU A 147 -10.52 -1.82 -6.03
CA LEU A 147 -9.14 -2.19 -6.36
C LEU A 147 -8.11 -1.34 -5.58
N GLU A 148 -8.44 -0.09 -5.28
CA GLU A 148 -7.57 0.82 -4.54
C GLU A 148 -7.62 0.63 -3.01
N ALA A 149 -8.74 0.16 -2.46
CA ALA A 149 -8.96 0.06 -1.02
C ALA A 149 -7.83 -0.66 -0.26
N PRO A 150 -7.26 -1.79 -0.74
CA PRO A 150 -6.14 -2.45 -0.09
C PRO A 150 -4.90 -1.55 0.06
N PHE A 151 -4.60 -0.74 -0.96
CA PHE A 151 -3.47 0.20 -0.93
C PHE A 151 -3.69 1.31 0.08
N LYS A 152 -4.90 1.88 0.13
CA LYS A 152 -5.26 2.90 1.13
C LYS A 152 -5.14 2.35 2.55
N ALA A 153 -5.64 1.14 2.79
CA ALA A 153 -5.53 0.47 4.08
C ALA A 153 -4.05 0.20 4.46
N PHE A 154 -3.23 -0.24 3.51
CA PHE A 154 -1.78 -0.39 3.71
C PHE A 154 -1.13 0.93 4.14
N PHE A 155 -1.43 2.04 3.44
CA PHE A 155 -0.85 3.35 3.76
C PHE A 155 -1.31 3.86 5.12
N ASP A 156 -2.56 3.61 5.52
CA ASP A 156 -3.05 3.93 6.85
C ASP A 156 -2.32 3.14 7.94
N ALA A 157 -2.11 1.84 7.72
CA ALA A 157 -1.31 1.00 8.62
C ALA A 157 0.15 1.45 8.70
N TYR A 158 0.71 1.93 7.59
CA TYR A 158 2.09 2.45 7.55
C TYR A 158 2.21 3.77 8.33
N ASP A 159 1.24 4.67 8.20
CA ASP A 159 1.20 5.91 8.99
C ASP A 159 1.07 5.61 10.49
N GLN A 160 0.27 4.61 10.86
CA GLN A 160 0.18 4.15 12.24
C GLN A 160 1.52 3.60 12.75
N TYR A 161 2.22 2.78 11.96
CA TYR A 161 3.56 2.30 12.28
C TYR A 161 4.53 3.46 12.56
N ARG A 162 4.51 4.53 11.75
CA ARG A 162 5.37 5.71 11.97
C ARG A 162 5.06 6.42 13.28
N ALA A 163 3.77 6.55 13.62
CA ALA A 163 3.34 7.15 14.88
C ALA A 163 3.78 6.29 16.08
N ASP A 164 3.59 4.98 16.01
CA ASP A 164 3.99 4.04 17.05
C ASP A 164 5.51 4.04 17.24
N LEU A 165 6.27 4.07 16.14
CA LEU A 165 7.74 4.13 16.18
C LEU A 165 8.22 5.41 16.85
N ALA A 166 7.64 6.56 16.50
CA ALA A 166 7.96 7.84 17.15
C ALA A 166 7.61 7.84 18.64
N ALA A 167 6.47 7.28 19.02
CA ALA A 167 6.07 7.14 20.42
C ALA A 167 7.02 6.20 21.19
N TRP A 168 7.44 5.09 20.58
CA TRP A 168 8.44 4.18 21.14
C TRP A 168 9.79 4.88 21.28
N GLN A 169 10.26 5.61 20.27
CA GLN A 169 11.51 6.38 20.33
C GLN A 169 11.46 7.48 21.40
N SER A 170 10.32 8.14 21.61
CA SER A 170 10.18 9.13 22.69
C SER A 170 10.28 8.49 24.09
N ARG A 171 9.78 7.26 24.25
CA ARG A 171 9.81 6.53 25.52
C ARG A 171 11.15 5.86 25.81
N TYR A 172 11.85 5.39 24.77
CA TYR A 172 13.02 4.51 24.90
C TYR A 172 14.29 5.01 24.18
N GLY A 173 14.21 6.07 23.37
CA GLY A 173 15.25 6.47 22.40
C GLY A 173 16.27 7.50 22.88
N SER A 174 16.16 8.02 24.11
CA SER A 174 17.12 9.01 24.62
C SER A 174 18.25 8.42 25.46
N ASN A 175 18.16 7.17 25.91
CA ASN A 175 19.20 6.44 26.65
C ASN A 175 18.78 4.97 26.75
N GLY A 176 19.45 4.06 26.04
CA GLY A 176 19.19 2.60 26.05
C GLY A 176 19.41 1.90 27.40
N LEU A 177 19.15 2.55 28.54
CA LEU A 177 19.07 1.94 29.85
C LEU A 177 17.63 1.48 30.07
N ILE A 178 17.42 0.17 29.90
CA ILE A 178 16.33 -0.51 30.59
C ILE A 178 16.58 -0.30 32.09
N THR A 179 15.92 0.68 32.71
CA THR A 179 15.95 0.79 34.17
C THR A 179 15.01 -0.28 34.71
N VAL A 180 15.51 -1.51 34.82
CA VAL A 180 14.83 -2.54 35.62
C VAL A 180 14.87 -2.03 37.06
N ARG A 181 13.75 -1.55 37.58
CA ARG A 181 13.61 -1.37 39.03
C ARG A 181 13.57 -2.77 39.63
N PRO A 182 14.56 -3.20 40.44
CA PRO A 182 14.44 -4.45 41.16
C PRO A 182 13.18 -4.39 42.04
N ASN A 183 12.39 -5.45 42.05
CA ASN A 183 11.34 -5.58 43.05
C ASN A 183 11.99 -5.83 44.43
N ALA A 184 11.25 -5.59 45.51
CA ALA A 184 11.77 -5.74 46.87
C ALA A 184 12.26 -7.18 47.18
N GLU A 185 11.77 -8.20 46.45
CA GLU A 185 12.20 -9.60 46.63
C GLU A 185 13.61 -9.86 46.06
N GLN A 186 14.04 -9.13 45.02
CA GLN A 186 15.37 -9.28 44.42
C GLN A 186 16.49 -8.67 45.28
N VAL A 187 16.19 -7.66 46.11
CA VAL A 187 17.17 -7.01 46.98
C VAL A 187 17.55 -7.89 48.18
N MET A 188 16.66 -8.77 48.61
CA MET A 188 16.86 -9.63 49.78
C MET A 188 17.68 -10.90 49.50
N ALA A 189 18.03 -11.18 48.23
CA ALA A 189 18.73 -12.39 47.82
C ALA A 189 20.26 -12.23 47.67
N GLN A 190 20.86 -11.16 48.19
CA GLN A 190 22.33 -11.05 48.21
C GLN A 190 22.93 -11.97 49.29
N PRO A 191 23.87 -12.87 48.95
CA PRO A 191 24.56 -13.68 49.96
C PRO A 191 25.45 -12.77 50.81
N VAL A 192 25.35 -12.90 52.13
CA VAL A 192 26.25 -12.24 53.07
C VAL A 192 27.66 -12.80 52.87
N VAL A 193 28.58 -11.97 52.37
CA VAL A 193 30.01 -12.29 52.31
C VAL A 193 30.54 -12.28 53.76
N GLN A 194 30.92 -13.45 54.27
CA GLN A 194 31.57 -13.55 55.57
C GLN A 194 33.00 -13.00 55.49
N PRO A 195 33.47 -12.21 56.47
CA PRO A 195 34.86 -11.75 56.51
C PRO A 195 35.83 -12.92 56.69
N GLN A 196 36.85 -13.01 55.83
CA GLN A 196 37.95 -13.97 55.99
C GLN A 196 38.79 -13.61 57.21
N ALA A 197 39.00 -14.58 58.10
CA ALA A 197 39.88 -14.45 59.26
C ALA A 197 41.35 -14.32 58.82
N SER A 198 42.03 -13.31 59.33
CA SER A 198 43.46 -13.06 59.17
C SER A 198 44.31 -14.14 59.86
N VAL A 199 45.23 -14.75 59.10
CA VAL A 199 46.23 -15.69 59.62
C VAL A 199 47.43 -14.89 60.17
N PRO A 200 47.93 -15.14 61.39
CA PRO A 200 49.09 -14.43 61.94
C PRO A 200 50.41 -14.93 61.33
N GLN A 201 51.34 -14.00 61.10
CA GLN A 201 52.74 -14.31 60.79
C GLN A 201 53.48 -14.79 62.05
N ALA A 202 54.27 -15.85 61.92
CA ALA A 202 55.29 -16.24 62.89
C ALA A 202 56.66 -16.25 62.21
N GLN A 203 57.65 -15.84 63.01
CA GLN A 203 59.01 -15.38 62.69
C GLN A 203 59.93 -16.43 62.09
#